data_AF-A0A7G5GWS7-F1
#
_entry.id   AF-A0A7G5GWS7-F1
#
_cell.length_a   1.000
_cell.length_b   1.000
_cell.length_c   1.000
_cell.angle_alpha   90.00
_cell.angle_beta   90.00
_cell.angle_gamma   90.00
#
_symmetry.space_group_name_H-M   'P 1'
#
loop_
_entity.id
_entity.type
_entity.pdbx_description
1 polymer ?
#
loop_
_entity_poly.entity_id
_entity_poly.type
_entity_poly.pdbx_seq_one_letter_code
_entity_poly.pdbx_strand_id
1 'polypeptide(L)'
;MQSIIPLSIYTLPNSIRTLIFWVTLIVLLVNTMGVTCFAAVRDSTDAIPVKTIRVYSPLETAALGLHPVVLENGELLHPFDDGQHYFVDPQGKRLADPITGEQVEAIFTKAKEVGKTVTDLLALNFVSKLPVVISKDIGGVTYELAIDELVFTPTGNFLTIVARVPTPDGTSLYFGARNLEFSGSGGIKSGDIQLLAAPFLKSIPLGDKISVQLTGPGNKFSFDCNGFKSISLEGLVTFDRSLIVPDNPETGEPGDGQVQSRFSLANIGDWNNMLIRISLQPFQMAKMKGFSFVVQEAYLDLSDAENPANFALPLGYATTSGELWRGVYIGKVAVRFPKYFKKRTGGGAHRSGRRSPDD
;
A
#
# COMPACT_ATOMS: atom_id res chain seq x y z
N MET A 1 -60.78 -29.30 15.43
CA MET A 1 -60.52 -28.62 14.15
C MET A 1 -59.12 -28.03 14.25
N GLN A 2 -58.08 -28.40 13.53
CA GLN A 2 -57.93 -28.95 12.18
C GLN A 2 -57.21 -30.31 12.20
N SER A 3 -57.66 -31.24 11.36
CA SER A 3 -57.05 -32.54 11.12
C SER A 3 -56.00 -32.45 10.02
N ILE A 4 -54.75 -32.77 10.34
CA ILE A 4 -53.65 -32.93 9.37
C ILE A 4 -53.84 -34.27 8.66
N ILE A 5 -54.08 -34.23 7.35
CA ILE A 5 -54.14 -35.41 6.49
C ILE A 5 -52.70 -35.73 6.04
N PRO A 6 -52.19 -36.96 6.18
CA PRO A 6 -50.90 -37.31 5.63
C PRO A 6 -50.99 -37.38 4.10
N LEU A 7 -50.26 -36.51 3.40
CA LEU A 7 -50.14 -36.57 1.95
C LEU A 7 -49.22 -37.74 1.56
N SER A 8 -49.76 -38.73 0.87
CA SER A 8 -48.97 -39.81 0.27
C SER A 8 -48.15 -39.26 -0.90
N ILE A 9 -46.82 -39.45 -0.85
CA ILE A 9 -45.86 -38.98 -1.87
C ILE A 9 -46.19 -39.53 -3.28
N TYR A 10 -47.00 -40.58 -3.36
CA TYR A 10 -47.46 -41.22 -4.59
C TYR A 10 -48.57 -40.48 -5.36
N THR A 11 -49.01 -39.29 -4.93
CA THR A 11 -49.95 -38.44 -5.71
C THR A 11 -49.30 -37.18 -6.30
N LEU A 12 -48.01 -36.94 -6.05
CA LEU A 12 -47.32 -35.75 -6.55
C LEU A 12 -46.94 -35.87 -8.03
N PRO A 13 -46.97 -34.77 -8.81
CA PRO A 13 -46.47 -34.69 -10.18
C PRO A 13 -45.00 -35.11 -10.29
N ASN A 14 -44.62 -35.77 -11.40
CA ASN A 14 -43.27 -36.31 -11.59
C ASN A 14 -42.15 -35.28 -11.40
N SER A 15 -42.35 -34.02 -11.79
CA SER A 15 -41.36 -32.94 -11.60
C SER A 15 -41.03 -32.68 -10.13
N ILE A 16 -42.04 -32.77 -9.24
CA ILE A 16 -41.88 -32.56 -7.80
C ILE A 16 -41.23 -33.79 -7.15
N ARG A 17 -41.55 -34.99 -7.61
CA ARG A 17 -40.87 -36.22 -7.15
C ARG A 17 -39.40 -36.22 -7.51
N THR A 18 -39.07 -35.81 -8.73
CA THR A 18 -37.68 -35.70 -9.18
C THR A 18 -36.92 -34.66 -8.34
N LEU A 19 -37.53 -33.51 -8.05
CA LEU A 19 -36.93 -32.50 -7.18
C LEU A 19 -36.71 -33.00 -5.75
N ILE A 20 -37.70 -33.67 -5.13
CA ILE A 20 -37.56 -34.25 -3.79
C ILE A 20 -36.49 -35.35 -3.79
N PHE A 21 -36.42 -36.17 -4.84
CA PHE A 21 -35.39 -37.21 -4.98
C PHE A 21 -33.98 -36.60 -5.08
N TRP A 22 -33.79 -35.53 -5.87
CA TRP A 22 -32.50 -34.84 -5.99
C TRP A 22 -32.12 -34.09 -4.70
N VAL A 23 -33.06 -33.45 -4.02
CA VAL A 23 -32.78 -32.76 -2.75
C VAL A 23 -32.41 -33.78 -1.66
N THR A 24 -33.10 -34.92 -1.60
CA THR A 24 -32.78 -35.98 -0.63
C THR A 24 -31.46 -36.67 -0.97
N LEU A 25 -31.14 -36.85 -2.25
CA LEU A 25 -29.87 -37.39 -2.72
C LEU A 25 -28.70 -36.43 -2.44
N ILE A 26 -28.89 -35.12 -2.58
CA ILE A 26 -27.89 -34.10 -2.24
C ILE A 26 -27.68 -34.05 -0.72
N VAL A 27 -28.74 -34.13 0.09
CA VAL A 27 -28.61 -34.17 1.56
C VAL A 27 -27.96 -35.46 2.05
N LEU A 28 -28.18 -36.60 1.37
CA LEU A 28 -27.42 -37.83 1.64
C LEU A 28 -25.96 -37.69 1.20
N LEU A 29 -25.69 -37.19 0.00
CA LEU A 29 -24.33 -37.02 -0.54
C LEU A 29 -23.50 -36.04 0.30
N VAL A 30 -24.08 -34.95 0.81
CA VAL A 30 -23.38 -33.99 1.68
C VAL A 30 -23.10 -34.58 3.07
N ASN A 31 -23.92 -35.53 3.56
CA ASN A 31 -23.68 -36.22 4.83
C ASN A 31 -22.82 -37.51 4.69
N THR A 32 -22.66 -38.06 3.48
CA THR A 32 -21.81 -39.26 3.23
C THR A 32 -20.49 -38.95 2.53
N MET A 33 -20.30 -37.75 1.96
CA MET A 33 -19.03 -37.31 1.40
C MET A 33 -18.23 -36.53 2.46
N GLY A 34 -17.78 -37.26 3.48
CA GLY A 34 -16.47 -36.98 4.04
C GLY A 34 -15.45 -37.24 2.95
N VAL A 35 -15.01 -36.19 2.25
CA VAL A 35 -13.96 -36.29 1.24
C VAL A 35 -12.63 -36.51 1.98
N THR A 36 -12.31 -37.78 2.17
CA THR A 36 -10.94 -38.25 2.28
C THR A 36 -10.31 -38.19 0.90
N CYS A 37 -9.52 -37.15 0.62
CA CYS A 37 -8.44 -37.27 -0.36
C CYS A 37 -7.27 -37.99 0.33
N PHE A 38 -7.24 -39.32 0.21
CA PHE A 38 -6.05 -40.11 0.49
C PHE A 38 -5.02 -39.82 -0.60
N ALA A 39 -4.17 -38.82 -0.38
CA ALA A 39 -2.76 -39.01 -0.71
C ALA A 39 -2.23 -40.04 0.29
N ALA A 40 -1.39 -40.97 -0.16
CA ALA A 40 -0.71 -41.91 0.72
C ALA A 40 0.21 -41.12 1.68
N VAL A 41 -0.36 -40.64 2.79
CA VAL A 41 0.36 -40.20 3.97
C VAL A 41 0.91 -41.48 4.58
N ARG A 42 2.23 -41.65 4.49
CA ARG A 42 2.93 -42.52 5.43
C ARG A 42 2.45 -42.09 6.81
N ASP A 43 1.95 -43.05 7.59
CA ASP A 43 1.71 -42.89 9.02
C ASP A 43 3.07 -42.62 9.68
N SER A 44 3.54 -41.37 9.60
CA SER A 44 4.51 -40.85 10.52
C SER A 44 3.69 -40.38 11.71
N THR A 45 3.57 -41.24 12.72
CA THR A 45 3.44 -40.81 14.11
C THR A 45 4.70 -40.06 14.58
N ASP A 46 5.35 -39.31 13.68
CA ASP A 46 6.26 -38.26 14.05
C ASP A 46 5.34 -37.13 14.51
N ALA A 47 5.15 -37.03 15.83
CA ALA A 47 4.75 -35.80 16.45
C ALA A 47 5.45 -34.66 15.70
N ILE A 48 4.71 -33.64 15.23
CA ILE A 48 5.34 -32.38 14.83
C ILE A 48 6.30 -32.07 15.97
N PRO A 49 7.62 -32.06 15.76
CA PRO A 49 8.54 -31.87 16.87
C PRO A 49 8.16 -30.52 17.46
N VAL A 50 7.65 -30.53 18.70
CA VAL A 50 7.49 -29.30 19.47
C VAL A 50 8.90 -28.77 19.54
N LYS A 51 9.21 -27.77 18.72
CA LYS A 51 10.53 -27.17 18.68
C LYS A 51 10.82 -26.73 20.10
N THR A 52 11.78 -27.41 20.72
CA THR A 52 11.99 -27.30 22.16
C THR A 52 12.51 -25.90 22.43
N ILE A 53 11.75 -25.12 23.22
CA ILE A 53 12.20 -23.79 23.62
C ILE A 53 13.51 -23.95 24.39
N ARG A 54 14.60 -23.40 23.86
CA ARG A 54 15.90 -23.40 24.52
C ARG A 54 16.08 -22.09 25.27
N VAL A 55 16.05 -22.14 26.59
CA VAL A 55 16.35 -20.99 27.47
C VAL A 55 17.82 -21.03 27.84
N TYR A 56 18.51 -19.89 27.75
CA TYR A 56 19.92 -19.77 28.10
C TYR A 56 20.06 -19.27 29.54
N SER A 57 20.81 -19.99 30.36
CA SER A 57 21.10 -19.58 31.74
C SER A 57 21.94 -18.29 31.77
N PRO A 58 21.99 -17.58 32.92
CA PRO A 58 22.89 -16.43 33.08
C PRO A 58 24.36 -16.74 32.76
N LEU A 59 24.82 -17.96 33.12
CA LEU A 59 26.19 -18.39 32.85
C LEU A 59 26.44 -18.59 31.34
N GLU A 60 25.51 -19.25 30.63
CA GLU A 60 25.61 -19.43 29.18
C GLU A 60 25.50 -18.11 28.43
N THR A 61 24.57 -17.23 28.86
CA THR A 61 24.40 -15.88 28.34
C THR A 61 25.71 -15.11 28.41
N ALA A 62 26.36 -15.11 29.58
CA ALA A 62 27.66 -14.46 29.79
C ALA A 62 28.78 -15.11 28.95
N ALA A 63 28.83 -16.44 28.90
CA ALA A 63 29.84 -17.18 28.14
C ALA A 63 29.75 -16.91 26.62
N LEU A 64 28.54 -16.64 26.12
CA LEU A 64 28.28 -16.33 24.71
C LEU A 64 28.28 -14.82 24.41
N GLY A 65 28.47 -13.97 25.43
CA GLY A 65 28.46 -12.52 25.29
C GLY A 65 27.09 -11.92 24.94
N LEU A 66 26.00 -12.65 25.17
CA LEU A 66 24.63 -12.24 24.83
C LEU A 66 24.09 -11.20 25.83
N HIS A 67 23.15 -10.36 25.37
CA HIS A 67 22.57 -9.27 26.17
C HIS A 67 21.10 -9.54 26.52
N PRO A 68 20.74 -9.78 27.79
CA PRO A 68 19.34 -9.82 28.21
C PRO A 68 18.62 -8.49 27.95
N VAL A 69 17.30 -8.54 27.78
CA VAL A 69 16.46 -7.33 27.69
C VAL A 69 15.94 -6.98 29.09
N VAL A 70 16.11 -5.72 29.50
CA VAL A 70 15.56 -5.20 30.76
C VAL A 70 14.11 -4.77 30.51
N LEU A 71 13.16 -5.47 31.13
CA LEU A 71 11.74 -5.15 31.07
C LEU A 71 11.42 -3.94 31.97
N GLU A 72 10.23 -3.35 31.80
CA GLU A 72 9.85 -2.15 32.55
C GLU A 72 9.79 -2.36 34.07
N ASN A 73 9.41 -3.57 34.50
CA ASN A 73 9.38 -3.96 35.90
C ASN A 73 10.77 -4.25 36.48
N GLY A 74 11.85 -4.10 35.68
CA GLY A 74 13.23 -4.40 36.06
C GLY A 74 13.61 -5.88 35.92
N GLU A 75 12.69 -6.76 35.53
CA GLU A 75 13.00 -8.15 35.24
C GLU A 75 13.83 -8.29 33.97
N LEU A 76 14.63 -9.36 33.89
CA LEU A 76 15.42 -9.67 32.72
C LEU A 76 14.71 -10.72 31.87
N LEU A 77 14.41 -10.36 30.63
CA LEU A 77 14.13 -11.34 29.59
C LEU A 77 15.47 -11.93 29.13
N HIS A 78 15.80 -13.10 29.69
CA HIS A 78 16.98 -13.85 29.29
C HIS A 78 16.87 -14.37 27.85
N PRO A 79 17.98 -14.49 27.11
CA PRO A 79 17.96 -15.05 25.76
C PRO A 79 17.33 -16.44 25.73
N PHE A 80 16.45 -16.66 24.75
CA PHE A 80 15.87 -17.96 24.46
C PHE A 80 15.60 -18.10 22.97
N ASP A 81 15.52 -19.35 22.53
CA ASP A 81 15.20 -19.72 21.15
C ASP A 81 13.93 -20.57 21.18
N ASP A 82 12.81 -20.00 20.71
CA ASP A 82 11.59 -20.76 20.43
C ASP A 82 11.55 -21.22 18.97
N GLY A 83 12.47 -20.69 18.17
CA GLY A 83 12.64 -21.01 16.78
C GLY A 83 11.54 -20.50 15.87
N GLN A 84 10.72 -19.57 16.34
CA GLN A 84 9.63 -18.92 15.61
C GLN A 84 9.74 -17.38 15.69
N HIS A 85 9.82 -16.81 16.89
CA HIS A 85 9.90 -15.36 17.13
C HIS A 85 11.15 -14.94 17.90
N TYR A 86 11.76 -15.88 18.63
CA TYR A 86 12.94 -15.66 19.45
C TYR A 86 14.07 -16.55 18.98
N PHE A 87 15.23 -15.95 18.78
CA PHE A 87 16.37 -16.62 18.19
C PHE A 87 17.65 -16.19 18.88
N VAL A 88 18.57 -17.14 19.07
CA VAL A 88 19.90 -16.87 19.62
C VAL A 88 20.95 -17.16 18.57
N ASP A 89 21.65 -16.12 18.10
CA ASP A 89 22.65 -16.22 17.04
C ASP A 89 24.02 -15.71 17.52
N PRO A 90 24.76 -16.52 18.31
CA PRO A 90 26.05 -16.13 18.86
C PRO A 90 27.15 -16.02 17.80
N GLN A 91 26.89 -16.50 16.57
CA GLN A 91 27.88 -16.56 15.49
C GLN A 91 27.56 -15.57 14.37
N GLY A 92 26.46 -14.81 14.45
CA GLY A 92 26.01 -13.91 13.39
C GLY A 92 25.73 -14.61 12.06
N LYS A 93 25.40 -15.90 12.09
CA LYS A 93 25.23 -16.74 10.89
C LYS A 93 23.80 -16.72 10.36
N ARG A 94 22.85 -16.17 11.11
CA ARG A 94 21.46 -16.05 10.67
C ARG A 94 21.40 -15.01 9.56
N LEU A 95 21.44 -15.49 8.33
CA LEU A 95 21.10 -14.68 7.18
C LEU A 95 19.62 -14.35 7.25
N ALA A 96 19.32 -13.07 7.27
CA ALA A 96 17.97 -12.57 7.20
C ALA A 96 17.50 -12.67 5.73
N ASP A 97 16.68 -13.66 5.39
CA ASP A 97 16.01 -13.69 4.08
C ASP A 97 15.26 -12.36 3.81
N PRO A 98 15.08 -11.89 2.57
CA PRO A 98 14.22 -10.74 2.34
C PRO A 98 12.80 -11.01 2.87
N ILE A 99 12.23 -10.09 3.65
CA ILE A 99 10.81 -10.17 4.06
C ILE A 99 9.96 -9.93 2.81
N THR A 100 8.99 -10.80 2.58
CA THR A 100 7.99 -10.66 1.51
C THR A 100 6.68 -10.09 2.03
N GLY A 101 5.88 -9.46 1.15
CA GLY A 101 4.55 -8.98 1.53
C GLY A 101 3.61 -10.09 2.04
N GLU A 102 3.74 -11.31 1.52
CA GLU A 102 2.97 -12.47 2.00
C GLU A 102 3.32 -12.83 3.46
N GLN A 103 4.62 -12.77 3.82
CA GLN A 103 5.04 -12.96 5.20
C GLN A 103 4.50 -11.86 6.11
N VAL A 104 4.47 -10.60 5.65
CA VAL A 104 3.88 -9.49 6.41
C VAL A 104 2.40 -9.74 6.69
N GLU A 105 1.61 -10.13 5.68
CA GLU A 105 0.19 -10.47 5.88
C GLU A 105 -0.01 -11.63 6.86
N ALA A 106 0.83 -12.67 6.76
CA ALA A 106 0.78 -13.80 7.69
C ALA A 106 1.09 -13.39 9.14
N ILE A 107 2.03 -12.47 9.36
CA ILE A 107 2.36 -11.92 10.68
C ILE A 107 1.14 -11.20 11.27
N PHE A 108 0.53 -10.27 10.53
CA PHE A 108 -0.63 -9.51 11.00
C PHE A 108 -1.84 -10.41 11.26
N THR A 109 -2.09 -11.38 10.39
CA THR A 109 -3.20 -12.34 10.55
C THR A 109 -3.04 -13.13 11.85
N LYS A 110 -1.87 -13.75 12.06
CA LYS A 110 -1.60 -14.55 13.26
C LYS A 110 -1.71 -13.71 14.53
N ALA A 111 -1.07 -12.53 14.56
CA ALA A 111 -1.06 -11.67 15.75
C ALA A 111 -2.48 -11.25 16.16
N LYS A 112 -3.34 -10.94 15.20
CA LYS A 112 -4.75 -10.56 15.45
C LYS A 112 -5.60 -11.75 15.92
N GLU A 113 -5.43 -12.92 15.32
CA GLU A 113 -6.15 -14.15 15.71
C GLU A 113 -5.88 -14.53 17.17
N VAL A 114 -4.66 -14.34 17.65
CA VAL A 114 -4.29 -14.63 19.05
C VAL A 114 -4.45 -13.42 19.99
N GLY A 115 -5.07 -12.33 19.53
CA GLY A 115 -5.37 -11.15 20.35
C GLY A 115 -4.15 -10.35 20.82
N LYS A 116 -3.02 -10.42 20.10
CA LYS A 116 -1.76 -9.73 20.45
C LYS A 116 -1.72 -8.30 19.91
N THR A 117 -2.71 -7.50 20.28
CA THR A 117 -2.76 -6.06 19.97
C THR A 117 -2.34 -5.25 21.18
N VAL A 118 -1.49 -4.25 20.97
CA VAL A 118 -0.99 -3.32 22.00
C VAL A 118 -1.35 -1.88 21.66
N THR A 119 -1.40 -1.02 22.67
CA THR A 119 -1.73 0.41 22.54
C THR A 119 -0.50 1.30 22.34
N ASP A 120 0.66 0.85 22.79
CA ASP A 120 1.95 1.53 22.64
C ASP A 120 3.12 0.52 22.68
N LEU A 121 4.30 1.00 22.31
CA LEU A 121 5.58 0.30 22.29
C LEU A 121 6.54 0.79 23.39
N LEU A 122 6.03 1.51 24.40
CA LEU A 122 6.80 1.84 25.59
C LEU A 122 6.95 0.60 26.47
N ALA A 123 5.87 -0.18 26.58
CA ALA A 123 5.78 -1.34 27.44
C ALA A 123 6.61 -2.55 26.98
N LEU A 124 7.93 -2.59 27.25
CA LEU A 124 8.84 -3.67 26.81
C LEU A 124 8.39 -5.10 27.14
N ASN A 125 7.41 -5.25 28.01
CA ASN A 125 6.65 -6.47 28.29
C ASN A 125 6.15 -7.13 26.98
N PHE A 126 5.83 -6.38 25.92
CA PHE A 126 5.43 -6.94 24.63
C PHE A 126 6.53 -7.74 23.94
N VAL A 127 7.80 -7.41 24.19
CA VAL A 127 8.95 -8.11 23.61
C VAL A 127 9.03 -9.54 24.15
N SER A 128 8.35 -9.88 25.25
CA SER A 128 8.21 -11.26 25.74
C SER A 128 7.06 -12.06 25.10
N LYS A 129 6.25 -11.45 24.22
CA LYS A 129 5.04 -12.04 23.65
C LYS A 129 4.90 -11.83 22.14
N LEU A 130 5.98 -11.78 21.39
CA LEU A 130 5.97 -11.57 19.93
C LEU A 130 5.16 -12.67 19.19
N PRO A 131 4.52 -12.36 18.04
CA PRO A 131 4.48 -11.06 17.40
C PRO A 131 3.42 -10.16 18.06
N VAL A 132 3.64 -8.86 18.08
CA VAL A 132 2.65 -7.87 18.59
C VAL A 132 2.33 -6.83 17.55
N VAL A 133 1.08 -6.37 17.53
CA VAL A 133 0.58 -5.39 16.56
C VAL A 133 0.11 -4.13 17.27
N ILE A 134 0.46 -2.99 16.72
CA ILE A 134 -0.15 -1.70 17.02
C ILE A 134 -0.81 -1.15 15.76
N SER A 135 -2.04 -0.68 15.91
CA SER A 135 -2.83 -0.10 14.82
C SER A 135 -3.20 1.32 15.17
N LYS A 136 -3.19 2.21 14.18
CA LYS A 136 -3.57 3.62 14.32
C LYS A 136 -4.46 4.02 13.16
N ASP A 137 -5.64 4.56 13.47
CA ASP A 137 -6.59 5.05 12.47
C ASP A 137 -6.44 6.55 12.28
N ILE A 138 -6.21 6.98 11.04
CA ILE A 138 -6.14 8.40 10.66
C ILE A 138 -6.89 8.55 9.33
N GLY A 139 -7.85 9.48 9.25
CA GLY A 139 -8.59 9.74 8.01
C GLY A 139 -9.36 8.52 7.45
N GLY A 140 -9.71 7.55 8.29
CA GLY A 140 -10.34 6.29 7.83
C GLY A 140 -9.38 5.28 7.20
N VAL A 141 -8.07 5.52 7.30
CA VAL A 141 -7.01 4.57 6.93
C VAL A 141 -6.37 4.02 8.19
N THR A 142 -6.29 2.69 8.28
CA THR A 142 -5.64 1.98 9.40
C THR A 142 -4.18 1.69 9.04
N TYR A 143 -3.26 2.29 9.80
CA TYR A 143 -1.83 2.03 9.70
C TYR A 143 -1.43 1.00 10.73
N GLU A 144 -0.80 -0.08 10.31
CA GLU A 144 -0.44 -1.18 11.19
C GLU A 144 1.06 -1.39 11.22
N LEU A 145 1.60 -1.60 12.41
CA LEU A 145 3.00 -1.90 12.66
C LEU A 145 3.04 -3.16 13.54
N ALA A 146 3.91 -4.10 13.18
CA ALA A 146 4.14 -5.30 13.95
C ALA A 146 5.62 -5.46 14.30
N ILE A 147 5.88 -5.94 15.51
CA ILE A 147 7.18 -6.43 15.93
C ILE A 147 7.05 -7.95 15.91
N ASP A 148 7.85 -8.61 15.09
CA ASP A 148 7.70 -10.03 14.81
C ASP A 148 8.77 -10.89 15.47
N GLU A 149 10.03 -10.46 15.42
CA GLU A 149 11.15 -11.26 15.90
C GLU A 149 12.09 -10.46 16.80
N LEU A 150 12.73 -11.16 17.73
CA LEU A 150 13.88 -10.70 18.50
C LEU A 150 15.03 -11.69 18.34
N VAL A 151 16.19 -11.17 17.93
CA VAL A 151 17.43 -11.94 17.79
C VAL A 151 18.44 -11.44 18.82
N PHE A 152 18.90 -12.36 19.66
CA PHE A 152 19.97 -12.12 20.63
C PHE A 152 21.32 -12.46 19.99
N THR A 153 22.23 -11.50 19.95
CA THR A 153 23.60 -11.71 19.47
C THR A 153 24.62 -11.12 20.44
N PRO A 154 25.93 -11.43 20.30
CA PRO A 154 26.95 -10.85 21.16
C PRO A 154 27.16 -9.35 20.93
N THR A 155 26.76 -8.85 19.76
CA THR A 155 26.93 -7.44 19.38
C THR A 155 25.71 -6.58 19.73
N GLY A 156 24.59 -7.19 20.10
CA GLY A 156 23.36 -6.48 20.46
C GLY A 156 22.11 -7.32 20.22
N ASN A 157 20.98 -6.73 20.53
CA ASN A 157 19.67 -7.31 20.24
C ASN A 157 19.09 -6.65 19.00
N PHE A 158 18.37 -7.43 18.19
CA PHE A 158 17.92 -7.01 16.88
C PHE A 158 16.47 -7.40 16.66
N LEU A 159 15.66 -6.44 16.22
CA LEU A 159 14.24 -6.65 15.96
C LEU A 159 13.95 -6.80 14.47
N THR A 160 12.94 -7.61 14.18
CA THR A 160 12.22 -7.59 12.91
C THR A 160 10.94 -6.79 13.09
N ILE A 161 10.80 -5.69 12.34
CA ILE A 161 9.63 -4.81 12.38
C ILE A 161 9.06 -4.69 10.97
N VAL A 162 7.75 -4.84 10.85
CA VAL A 162 7.02 -4.74 9.58
C VAL A 162 5.82 -3.82 9.72
N ALA A 163 5.42 -3.16 8.64
CA ALA A 163 4.21 -2.35 8.61
C ALA A 163 3.39 -2.60 7.35
N ARG A 164 2.10 -2.29 7.47
CA ARG A 164 1.12 -2.37 6.40
C ARG A 164 0.35 -1.06 6.31
N VAL A 165 0.18 -0.57 5.09
CA VAL A 165 -0.66 0.59 4.77
C VAL A 165 -1.60 0.21 3.64
N PRO A 166 -2.93 0.15 3.86
CA PRO A 166 -3.86 -0.17 2.80
C PRO A 166 -3.92 0.96 1.77
N THR A 167 -4.12 0.60 0.51
CA THR A 167 -4.24 1.53 -0.61
C THR A 167 -5.68 1.55 -1.14
N PRO A 168 -6.14 2.64 -1.79
CA PRO A 168 -7.52 2.76 -2.27
C PRO A 168 -7.96 1.69 -3.28
N ASP A 169 -7.02 1.04 -3.95
CA ASP A 169 -7.29 -0.06 -4.90
C ASP A 169 -7.56 -1.42 -4.22
N GLY A 170 -7.64 -1.44 -2.88
CA GLY A 170 -7.87 -2.64 -2.09
C GLY A 170 -6.61 -3.48 -1.83
N THR A 171 -5.43 -3.01 -2.28
CA THR A 171 -4.15 -3.65 -1.97
C THR A 171 -3.49 -3.02 -0.74
N SER A 172 -2.20 -3.28 -0.51
CA SER A 172 -1.45 -2.71 0.60
C SER A 172 0.00 -2.50 0.23
N LEU A 173 0.58 -1.44 0.77
CA LEU A 173 2.03 -1.24 0.82
C LEU A 173 2.58 -1.95 2.06
N TYR A 174 3.67 -2.69 1.87
CA TYR A 174 4.37 -3.36 2.96
C TYR A 174 5.73 -2.73 3.16
N PHE A 175 6.04 -2.42 4.41
CA PHE A 175 7.33 -1.91 4.84
C PHE A 175 7.94 -2.89 5.82
N GLY A 176 9.27 -2.93 5.90
CA GLY A 176 9.92 -3.73 6.91
C GLY A 176 11.42 -3.52 6.97
N ALA A 177 11.96 -3.87 8.13
CA ALA A 177 13.38 -4.00 8.34
C ALA A 177 13.62 -5.24 9.20
N ARG A 178 14.69 -5.97 8.84
CA ARG A 178 15.33 -6.91 9.75
C ARG A 178 16.56 -6.24 10.33
N ASN A 179 16.96 -6.71 11.50
CA ASN A 179 18.16 -6.23 12.17
C ASN A 179 18.10 -4.76 12.58
N LEU A 180 16.92 -4.29 13.01
CA LEU A 180 16.85 -2.99 13.67
C LEU A 180 17.45 -3.15 15.07
N GLU A 181 18.57 -2.48 15.32
CA GLU A 181 19.25 -2.53 16.62
C GLU A 181 18.30 -2.06 17.74
N PHE A 182 18.28 -2.84 18.81
CA PHE A 182 17.43 -2.62 19.97
C PHE A 182 18.31 -2.64 21.22
N SER A 183 18.35 -1.52 21.93
CA SER A 183 19.19 -1.31 23.12
C SER A 183 18.83 -2.19 24.31
N GLY A 184 17.71 -2.94 24.25
CA GLY A 184 17.26 -3.79 25.34
C GLY A 184 16.81 -3.03 26.58
N SER A 185 16.67 -1.70 26.51
CA SER A 185 16.30 -0.84 27.63
C SER A 185 15.51 0.39 27.16
N GLY A 186 14.41 0.71 27.85
CA GLY A 186 13.67 1.97 27.67
C GLY A 186 12.70 2.06 26.48
N GLY A 187 12.12 0.93 26.02
CA GLY A 187 11.11 0.92 24.97
C GLY A 187 11.67 1.09 23.56
N ILE A 188 10.79 1.04 22.54
CA ILE A 188 11.14 1.47 21.18
C ILE A 188 10.58 2.89 20.99
N LYS A 189 11.48 3.88 20.93
CA LYS A 189 11.09 5.30 20.88
C LYS A 189 10.65 5.75 19.49
N SER A 190 11.39 5.33 18.45
CA SER A 190 11.11 5.65 17.06
C SER A 190 11.99 4.85 16.10
N GLY A 191 11.57 4.75 14.84
CA GLY A 191 12.37 4.19 13.77
C GLY A 191 11.77 4.45 12.39
N ASP A 192 12.57 4.16 11.37
CA ASP A 192 12.16 4.17 9.96
C ASP A 192 12.38 2.76 9.39
N ILE A 193 11.37 2.23 8.69
CA ILE A 193 11.47 0.97 7.94
C ILE A 193 11.17 1.22 6.46
N GLN A 194 11.80 0.43 5.59
CA GLN A 194 11.78 0.67 4.15
C GLN A 194 10.66 -0.09 3.46
N LEU A 195 10.18 0.45 2.34
CA LEU A 195 9.24 -0.26 1.48
C LEU A 195 9.88 -1.58 1.02
N LEU A 196 9.16 -2.68 1.22
CA LEU A 196 9.66 -3.99 0.85
C LEU A 196 9.72 -4.09 -0.68
N ALA A 197 10.92 -4.41 -1.18
CA ALA A 197 11.11 -4.74 -2.58
C ALA A 197 10.25 -5.96 -2.91
N ALA A 198 9.71 -5.97 -4.12
CA ALA A 198 8.64 -6.88 -4.42
C ALA A 198 8.77 -7.36 -5.87
N PRO A 199 8.20 -8.53 -6.21
CA PRO A 199 7.49 -8.63 -7.48
C PRO A 199 6.19 -7.78 -7.48
N PHE A 200 5.79 -7.20 -6.33
CA PHE A 200 4.56 -6.45 -6.04
C PHE A 200 4.69 -4.91 -6.01
N LEU A 201 5.71 -4.29 -6.61
CA LEU A 201 5.69 -2.83 -6.85
C LEU A 201 4.66 -2.56 -7.95
N LYS A 202 3.39 -2.72 -7.58
CA LYS A 202 2.27 -2.57 -8.47
C LYS A 202 2.14 -1.09 -8.78
N SER A 203 1.91 -0.80 -10.05
CA SER A 203 1.50 0.53 -10.44
C SER A 203 0.16 0.82 -9.76
N ILE A 204 0.13 1.84 -8.90
CA ILE A 204 -1.07 2.28 -8.19
C ILE A 204 -1.86 3.14 -9.19
N PRO A 205 -3.05 2.69 -9.64
CA PRO A 205 -3.85 3.47 -10.55
C PRO A 205 -4.40 4.72 -9.84
N LEU A 206 -4.23 5.88 -10.46
CA LEU A 206 -4.92 7.12 -10.10
C LEU A 206 -5.99 7.38 -11.17
N GLY A 207 -7.09 6.64 -11.07
CA GLY A 207 -8.10 6.55 -12.14
C GLY A 207 -7.61 5.76 -13.35
N ASP A 208 -8.24 5.97 -14.51
CA ASP A 208 -8.08 5.07 -15.67
C ASP A 208 -6.84 5.35 -16.54
N LYS A 209 -6.21 6.52 -16.39
CA LYS A 209 -5.21 7.04 -17.35
C LYS A 209 -3.94 7.59 -16.71
N ILE A 210 -3.87 7.54 -15.38
CA ILE A 210 -2.71 8.00 -14.62
C ILE A 210 -2.35 6.88 -13.66
N SER A 211 -1.06 6.64 -13.50
CA SER A 211 -0.57 5.59 -12.63
C SER A 211 0.68 6.05 -11.90
N VAL A 212 0.85 5.56 -10.67
CA VAL A 212 2.00 5.86 -9.82
C VAL A 212 2.79 4.59 -9.61
N GLN A 213 4.08 4.63 -9.88
CA GLN A 213 5.01 3.59 -9.50
C GLN A 213 5.90 4.12 -8.39
N LEU A 214 5.92 3.45 -7.23
CA LEU A 214 6.86 3.77 -6.16
C LEU A 214 8.25 3.24 -6.54
N THR A 215 9.25 4.12 -6.52
CA THR A 215 10.60 3.80 -6.97
C THR A 215 11.61 4.49 -6.08
N GLY A 216 12.61 3.75 -5.62
CA GLY A 216 13.77 4.30 -4.92
C GLY A 216 13.72 4.14 -3.38
N PRO A 217 14.85 4.42 -2.70
CA PRO A 217 15.05 4.15 -1.28
C PRO A 217 14.38 5.17 -0.33
N GLY A 218 13.78 6.24 -0.85
CA GLY A 218 13.07 7.25 -0.06
C GLY A 218 11.66 6.81 0.39
N ASN A 219 11.20 5.64 -0.05
CA ASN A 219 9.91 5.07 0.35
C ASN A 219 10.00 4.43 1.74
N LYS A 220 9.54 5.14 2.77
CA LYS A 220 9.69 4.72 4.17
C LYS A 220 8.42 4.87 4.98
N PHE A 221 8.28 4.03 5.99
CA PHE A 221 7.31 4.15 7.06
C PHE A 221 8.05 4.52 8.34
N SER A 222 7.71 5.67 8.90
CA SER A 222 8.24 6.20 10.14
C SER A 222 7.26 5.94 11.28
N PHE A 223 7.78 5.50 12.41
CA PHE A 223 6.99 5.20 13.60
C PHE A 223 7.64 5.76 14.87
N ASP A 224 6.82 5.92 15.90
CA ASP A 224 7.25 6.19 17.27
C ASP A 224 6.65 5.16 18.23
N CYS A 225 6.79 5.39 19.54
CA CYS A 225 6.23 4.51 20.55
C CYS A 225 4.70 4.34 20.46
N ASN A 226 3.97 5.24 19.81
CA ASN A 226 2.52 5.13 19.60
C ASN A 226 2.18 4.56 18.22
N GLY A 227 3.13 3.89 17.56
CA GLY A 227 2.94 3.30 16.24
C GLY A 227 3.17 4.32 15.12
N PHE A 228 2.26 4.38 14.15
CA PHE A 228 2.44 5.18 12.94
C PHE A 228 2.65 6.68 13.23
N LYS A 229 3.72 7.23 12.63
CA LYS A 229 4.05 8.65 12.67
C LYS A 229 3.89 9.32 11.31
N SER A 230 4.50 8.75 10.27
CA SER A 230 4.40 9.28 8.90
C SER A 230 4.90 8.28 7.85
N ILE A 231 4.56 8.52 6.58
CA ILE A 231 5.18 7.85 5.43
C ILE A 231 5.89 8.89 4.56
N SER A 232 7.01 8.50 3.95
CA SER A 232 7.53 9.21 2.77
C SER A 232 7.41 8.30 1.55
N LEU A 233 7.02 8.88 0.42
CA LEU A 233 6.84 8.18 -0.85
C LEU A 233 7.64 8.89 -1.94
N GLU A 234 8.33 8.13 -2.77
CA GLU A 234 8.95 8.65 -3.99
C GLU A 234 8.72 7.69 -5.15
N GLY A 235 8.60 8.25 -6.34
CA GLY A 235 8.14 7.47 -7.46
C GLY A 235 8.05 8.22 -8.78
N LEU A 236 7.37 7.57 -9.71
CA LEU A 236 7.11 8.05 -11.05
C LEU A 236 5.61 8.04 -11.31
N VAL A 237 5.06 9.22 -11.58
CA VAL A 237 3.74 9.37 -12.20
C VAL A 237 3.90 9.10 -13.69
N THR A 238 3.08 8.22 -14.24
CA THR A 238 3.03 7.91 -15.68
C THR A 238 1.64 8.12 -16.22
N PHE A 239 1.56 8.80 -17.38
CA PHE A 239 0.32 9.08 -18.07
C PHE A 239 0.15 8.13 -19.27
N ASP A 240 -1.06 7.63 -19.46
CA ASP A 240 -1.42 6.78 -20.58
C ASP A 240 -1.39 7.57 -21.90
N ARG A 241 -0.84 6.96 -22.96
CA ARG A 241 -0.70 7.62 -24.29
C ARG A 241 -2.03 7.96 -24.94
N SER A 242 -3.15 7.36 -24.53
CA SER A 242 -4.49 7.74 -24.99
C SER A 242 -5.00 9.04 -24.36
N LEU A 243 -4.36 9.54 -23.30
CA LEU A 243 -4.62 10.84 -22.69
C LEU A 243 -3.68 11.90 -23.26
N ILE A 244 -2.37 11.73 -23.04
CA ILE A 244 -1.32 12.66 -23.48
C ILE A 244 -0.09 11.93 -23.99
N VAL A 245 0.61 12.56 -24.93
CA VAL A 245 1.83 12.06 -25.56
C VAL A 245 2.90 13.15 -25.53
N PRO A 246 4.20 12.81 -25.44
CA PRO A 246 5.25 13.83 -25.56
C PRO A 246 5.10 14.65 -26.85
N ASP A 247 5.44 15.94 -26.82
CA ASP A 247 5.52 16.78 -28.01
C ASP A 247 6.94 16.78 -28.55
N ASN A 248 7.09 16.64 -29.87
CA ASN A 248 8.33 17.04 -30.54
C ASN A 248 8.20 18.51 -30.95
N PRO A 249 8.88 19.46 -30.29
CA PRO A 249 8.70 20.88 -30.56
C PRO A 249 9.22 21.32 -31.94
N GLU A 250 10.14 20.56 -32.54
CA GLU A 250 10.73 20.87 -33.84
C GLU A 250 9.77 20.52 -34.99
N THR A 251 9.18 19.33 -34.93
CA THR A 251 8.29 18.83 -35.99
C THR A 251 6.84 19.23 -35.73
N GLY A 252 6.44 19.35 -34.47
CA GLY A 252 5.06 19.49 -34.04
C GLY A 252 4.27 18.18 -34.02
N GLU A 253 4.94 17.03 -34.17
CA GLU A 253 4.35 15.69 -34.14
C GLU A 253 4.44 15.07 -32.74
N PRO A 254 3.55 14.10 -32.41
CA PRO A 254 3.69 13.28 -31.21
C PRO A 254 5.04 12.57 -31.13
N GLY A 255 5.70 12.68 -29.98
CA GLY A 255 6.91 11.94 -29.65
C GLY A 255 6.64 10.50 -29.16
N ASP A 256 7.73 9.75 -29.07
CA ASP A 256 7.74 8.40 -28.53
C ASP A 256 7.71 8.37 -26.99
N GLY A 257 7.45 7.20 -26.40
CA GLY A 257 7.46 7.01 -24.94
C GLY A 257 6.21 7.55 -24.22
N GLN A 258 6.28 7.78 -22.92
CA GLN A 258 5.16 8.29 -22.13
C GLN A 258 5.49 9.64 -21.50
N VAL A 259 4.46 10.43 -21.24
CA VAL A 259 4.60 11.59 -20.36
C VAL A 259 4.76 11.07 -18.94
N GLN A 260 5.80 11.53 -18.23
CA GLN A 260 6.16 11.00 -16.92
C GLN A 260 6.71 12.11 -16.02
N SER A 261 6.51 11.97 -14.71
CA SER A 261 7.06 12.89 -13.73
C SER A 261 7.53 12.17 -12.48
N ARG A 262 8.74 12.48 -12.02
CA ARG A 262 9.20 12.00 -10.72
C ARG A 262 8.60 12.85 -9.61
N PHE A 263 8.27 12.22 -8.50
CA PHE A 263 7.81 12.92 -7.30
C PHE A 263 8.50 12.38 -6.05
N SER A 264 8.50 13.20 -5.01
CA SER A 264 8.92 12.84 -3.66
C SER A 264 8.02 13.59 -2.69
N LEU A 265 7.42 12.86 -1.76
CA LEU A 265 6.62 13.34 -0.66
C LEU A 265 7.26 12.85 0.63
N ALA A 266 7.42 13.74 1.62
CA ALA A 266 8.04 13.39 2.88
C ALA A 266 7.11 13.68 4.05
N ASN A 267 7.17 12.82 5.07
CA ASN A 267 6.48 13.00 6.34
C ASN A 267 4.95 13.16 6.22
N ILE A 268 4.32 12.40 5.32
CA ILE A 268 2.87 12.33 5.16
C ILE A 268 2.28 11.68 6.41
N GLY A 269 1.53 12.44 7.21
CA GLY A 269 0.86 11.94 8.42
C GLY A 269 -0.55 11.38 8.19
N ASP A 270 -1.13 11.60 7.01
CA ASP A 270 -2.45 11.12 6.61
C ASP A 270 -2.43 10.81 5.11
N TRP A 271 -2.81 9.59 4.75
CA TRP A 271 -2.84 9.08 3.39
C TRP A 271 -3.77 9.91 2.51
N ASN A 272 -4.83 10.47 3.09
CA ASN A 272 -5.77 11.30 2.37
C ASN A 272 -5.28 12.74 2.15
N ASN A 273 -4.07 13.09 2.61
CA ASN A 273 -3.50 14.43 2.53
C ASN A 273 -2.21 14.43 1.70
N MET A 274 -2.32 14.09 0.41
CA MET A 274 -1.19 14.03 -0.52
C MET A 274 -1.32 15.07 -1.64
N LEU A 275 -0.35 15.98 -1.71
CA LEU A 275 -0.20 16.96 -2.80
C LEU A 275 1.05 16.64 -3.64
N ILE A 276 0.87 15.91 -4.74
CA ILE A 276 1.99 15.49 -5.59
C ILE A 276 2.28 16.58 -6.62
N ARG A 277 3.36 17.33 -6.42
CA ARG A 277 3.87 18.25 -7.45
C ARG A 277 4.46 17.45 -8.62
N ILE A 278 3.97 17.73 -9.82
CA ILE A 278 4.45 17.11 -11.06
C ILE A 278 5.11 18.15 -11.97
N SER A 279 6.22 17.74 -12.57
CA SER A 279 6.93 18.45 -13.64
C SER A 279 6.80 17.63 -14.92
N LEU A 280 6.05 18.15 -15.91
CA LEU A 280 5.80 17.47 -17.16
C LEU A 280 6.66 18.07 -18.28
N GLN A 281 7.25 17.21 -19.10
CA GLN A 281 7.79 17.63 -20.39
C GLN A 281 6.67 18.20 -21.28
N PRO A 282 7.00 19.00 -22.32
CA PRO A 282 6.01 19.41 -23.32
C PRO A 282 5.24 18.21 -23.87
N PHE A 283 3.92 18.33 -23.97
CA PHE A 283 3.05 17.24 -24.39
C PHE A 283 1.94 17.72 -25.32
N GLN A 284 1.37 16.80 -26.08
CA GLN A 284 0.13 16.99 -26.83
C GLN A 284 -0.98 16.16 -26.19
N MET A 285 -2.22 16.64 -26.25
CA MET A 285 -3.38 15.79 -25.99
C MET A 285 -3.50 14.78 -27.13
N ALA A 286 -3.70 13.49 -26.83
CA ALA A 286 -3.70 12.43 -27.84
C ALA A 286 -4.72 12.67 -28.97
N LYS A 287 -5.83 13.34 -28.65
CA LYS A 287 -6.92 13.68 -29.58
C LYS A 287 -6.78 15.06 -30.26
N MET A 288 -5.75 15.85 -29.95
CA MET A 288 -5.54 17.20 -30.50
C MET A 288 -4.11 17.35 -31.06
N LYS A 289 -3.83 16.66 -32.16
CA LYS A 289 -2.51 16.67 -32.79
C LYS A 289 -2.10 18.07 -33.24
N GLY A 290 -0.83 18.40 -33.01
CA GLY A 290 -0.20 19.67 -33.36
C GLY A 290 -0.38 20.78 -32.32
N PHE A 291 -1.25 20.59 -31.32
CA PHE A 291 -1.33 21.46 -30.15
C PHE A 291 -0.35 20.97 -29.10
N SER A 292 0.59 21.83 -28.73
CA SER A 292 1.58 21.53 -27.71
C SER A 292 1.33 22.35 -26.46
N PHE A 293 1.41 21.68 -25.32
CA PHE A 293 1.16 22.20 -24.00
C PHE A 293 2.45 22.17 -23.19
N VAL A 294 2.80 23.32 -22.63
CA VAL A 294 3.86 23.45 -21.63
C VAL A 294 3.22 23.97 -20.36
N VAL A 295 3.38 23.23 -19.27
CA VAL A 295 2.72 23.51 -18.00
C VAL A 295 3.72 23.85 -16.92
N GLN A 296 3.32 24.74 -16.01
CA GLN A 296 4.06 25.04 -14.79
C GLN A 296 3.10 24.99 -13.61
N GLU A 297 3.64 24.71 -12.43
CA GLU A 297 2.85 24.63 -11.18
C GLU A 297 1.73 23.59 -11.30
N ALA A 298 2.09 22.39 -11.76
CA ALA A 298 1.16 21.27 -11.90
C ALA A 298 1.19 20.36 -10.67
N TYR A 299 0.02 19.96 -10.20
CA TYR A 299 -0.17 19.12 -9.02
C TYR A 299 -1.21 18.05 -9.29
N LEU A 300 -0.96 16.83 -8.79
CA LEU A 300 -2.02 15.86 -8.53
C LEU A 300 -2.43 16.05 -7.07
N ASP A 301 -3.63 16.58 -6.87
CA ASP A 301 -4.24 16.82 -5.58
C ASP A 301 -5.09 15.63 -5.16
N LEU A 302 -4.63 14.93 -4.14
CA LEU A 302 -5.33 13.83 -3.49
C LEU A 302 -5.72 14.21 -2.04
N SER A 303 -5.60 15.49 -1.69
CA SER A 303 -5.70 16.00 -0.33
C SER A 303 -7.15 16.23 0.10
N ASP A 304 -7.48 15.92 1.35
CA ASP A 304 -8.74 16.29 2.01
C ASP A 304 -8.54 17.41 3.05
N ALA A 305 -7.33 17.97 3.18
CA ALA A 305 -6.99 18.95 4.21
C ALA A 305 -6.50 20.30 3.67
N GLU A 306 -5.85 20.31 2.51
CA GLU A 306 -5.25 21.52 1.93
C GLU A 306 -5.14 21.45 0.42
N ASN A 307 -5.17 22.60 -0.25
CA ASN A 307 -4.95 22.74 -1.69
C ASN A 307 -3.52 23.24 -1.98
N PRO A 308 -3.02 23.11 -3.23
CA PRO A 308 -1.77 23.73 -3.64
C PRO A 308 -1.71 25.25 -3.38
N ALA A 309 -0.50 25.76 -3.16
CA ALA A 309 -0.30 27.20 -3.03
C ALA A 309 -0.81 27.95 -4.27
N ASN A 310 -1.52 29.07 -4.06
CA ASN A 310 -2.19 29.86 -5.09
C ASN A 310 -3.33 29.13 -5.83
N PHE A 311 -3.86 28.04 -5.27
CA PHE A 311 -5.05 27.40 -5.81
C PHE A 311 -6.20 28.40 -5.85
N ALA A 312 -6.79 28.54 -7.04
CA ALA A 312 -7.99 29.31 -7.25
C ALA A 312 -8.85 28.58 -8.28
N LEU A 313 -10.12 28.42 -7.98
CA LEU A 313 -11.08 27.87 -8.92
C LEU A 313 -11.38 28.92 -10.01
N PRO A 314 -11.47 28.52 -11.29
CA PRO A 314 -11.97 29.41 -12.31
C PRO A 314 -13.39 29.88 -12.00
N LEU A 315 -13.74 31.08 -12.43
CA LEU A 315 -15.08 31.64 -12.24
C LEU A 315 -16.15 30.66 -12.77
N GLY A 316 -17.11 30.31 -11.92
CA GLY A 316 -18.20 29.38 -12.25
C GLY A 316 -17.95 27.91 -11.91
N TYR A 317 -16.76 27.56 -11.40
CA TYR A 317 -16.54 26.24 -10.80
C TYR A 317 -16.95 26.25 -9.33
N ALA A 318 -17.83 25.32 -8.94
CA ALA A 318 -18.15 25.02 -7.56
C ALA A 318 -17.54 23.68 -7.17
N THR A 319 -17.03 23.54 -5.95
CA THR A 319 -16.68 22.23 -5.41
C THR A 319 -17.88 21.68 -4.64
N THR A 320 -17.91 20.36 -4.49
CA THR A 320 -18.89 19.66 -3.64
C THR A 320 -18.52 19.69 -2.15
N SER A 321 -17.30 20.13 -1.81
CA SER A 321 -16.67 20.04 -0.48
C SER A 321 -16.28 21.41 0.12
N GLY A 322 -16.74 22.52 -0.44
CA GLY A 322 -16.39 23.88 -0.02
C GLY A 322 -15.23 24.49 -0.82
N GLU A 323 -14.10 24.79 -0.18
CA GLU A 323 -12.90 25.31 -0.87
C GLU A 323 -11.89 24.20 -1.22
N LEU A 324 -12.03 23.00 -0.64
CA LEU A 324 -11.13 21.86 -0.85
C LEU A 324 -11.50 21.10 -2.14
N TRP A 325 -10.48 20.64 -2.85
CA TRP A 325 -10.62 20.02 -4.15
C TRP A 325 -9.64 18.87 -4.35
N ARG A 326 -10.01 17.89 -5.19
CA ARG A 326 -9.14 16.79 -5.62
C ARG A 326 -9.10 16.71 -7.14
N GLY A 327 -7.93 16.44 -7.72
CA GLY A 327 -7.75 16.27 -9.16
C GLY A 327 -6.40 16.76 -9.68
N VAL A 328 -6.37 17.18 -10.95
CA VAL A 328 -5.16 17.74 -11.60
C VAL A 328 -5.21 19.26 -11.68
N TYR A 329 -4.45 19.95 -10.83
CA TYR A 329 -4.35 21.42 -10.86
C TYR A 329 -3.16 21.84 -11.71
N ILE A 330 -3.34 22.87 -12.55
CA ILE A 330 -2.27 23.47 -13.35
C ILE A 330 -2.38 24.98 -13.24
N GLY A 331 -1.41 25.61 -12.58
CA GLY A 331 -1.42 27.07 -12.40
C GLY A 331 -1.17 27.85 -13.69
N LYS A 332 -0.26 27.37 -14.56
CA LYS A 332 0.07 28.05 -15.82
C LYS A 332 0.17 27.07 -16.98
N VAL A 333 -0.43 27.44 -18.09
CA VAL A 333 -0.40 26.69 -19.35
C VAL A 333 0.01 27.62 -20.48
N ALA A 334 1.03 27.24 -21.23
CA ALA A 334 1.34 27.82 -22.53
C ALA A 334 0.95 26.83 -23.63
N VAL A 335 0.22 27.32 -24.64
CA VAL A 335 -0.26 26.50 -25.76
C VAL A 335 0.39 26.99 -27.05
N ARG A 336 1.11 26.11 -27.72
CA ARG A 336 1.54 26.31 -29.10
C ARG A 336 0.49 25.74 -30.02
N PHE A 337 -0.03 26.59 -30.91
CA PHE A 337 -1.02 26.20 -31.89
C PHE A 337 -0.36 25.49 -33.09
N PRO A 338 -1.09 24.58 -33.75
CA PRO A 338 -0.68 23.99 -35.01
C PRO A 338 -0.41 25.05 -36.09
N LYS A 339 0.49 24.74 -37.05
CA LYS A 339 0.91 25.67 -38.12
C LYS A 339 -0.25 26.17 -39.00
N TYR A 340 -1.38 25.46 -39.05
CA TYR A 340 -2.56 25.88 -39.80
C TYR A 340 -3.34 27.03 -39.14
N PHE A 341 -3.11 27.32 -37.85
CA PHE A 341 -3.56 28.56 -37.22
C PHE A 341 -2.58 29.69 -37.56
N LYS A 342 -2.67 30.22 -38.77
CA LYS A 342 -1.89 31.41 -39.15
C LYS A 342 -2.42 32.62 -38.38
N LYS A 343 -1.52 33.35 -37.71
CA LYS A 343 -1.84 34.66 -37.13
C LYS A 343 -2.30 35.58 -38.26
N ARG A 344 -3.55 36.06 -38.22
CA ARG A 344 -4.03 37.04 -39.20
C ARG A 344 -3.19 38.31 -39.03
N THR A 345 -2.32 38.60 -39.98
CA THR A 345 -1.62 39.90 -40.05
C THR A 345 -2.65 40.95 -40.44
N GLY A 346 -3.10 41.75 -39.47
CA GLY A 346 -4.01 42.87 -39.71
C GLY A 346 -3.29 43.94 -40.52
N GLY A 347 -3.63 44.07 -41.81
CA GLY A 347 -3.04 45.07 -42.69
C GLY A 347 -3.58 45.03 -44.12
N GLY A 348 -4.84 44.66 -44.31
CA GLY A 348 -5.53 44.82 -45.59
C GLY A 348 -6.35 46.11 -45.53
N ALA A 349 -5.78 47.22 -46.02
CA ALA A 349 -6.52 48.46 -46.22
C ALA A 349 -7.78 48.17 -47.04
N HIS A 350 -8.94 48.38 -46.43
CA HIS A 350 -10.21 48.40 -47.15
C HIS A 350 -10.17 49.62 -48.07
N ARG A 351 -9.74 49.43 -49.32
CA ARG A 351 -9.93 50.44 -50.37
C ARG A 351 -11.44 50.57 -50.60
N SER A 352 -12.04 51.61 -50.03
CA SER A 352 -13.36 52.06 -50.41
C SER A 352 -13.32 52.46 -51.89
N GLY A 353 -13.89 51.64 -52.75
CA GLY A 353 -14.10 51.97 -54.15
C GLY A 353 -15.04 53.17 -54.24
N ARG A 354 -14.48 54.33 -54.59
CA ARG A 354 -15.24 55.51 -54.99
C ARG A 354 -15.90 55.18 -56.34
N ARG A 355 -17.22 54.97 -56.37
CA ARG A 355 -17.98 55.02 -57.62
C ARG A 355 -18.09 56.48 -58.04
N SER A 356 -17.52 56.82 -59.20
CA SER A 356 -17.91 58.03 -59.92
C SER A 356 -19.31 57.82 -60.51
N PRO A 357 -20.21 58.80 -60.43
CA PRO A 357 -21.43 58.82 -61.21
C PRO A 357 -21.10 59.39 -62.59
N ASP A 358 -21.26 58.59 -63.64
CA ASP A 358 -21.63 58.99 -64.99
C ASP A 358 -21.75 57.70 -65.83
N ASP A 359 -22.99 57.23 -65.94
CA ASP A 359 -23.63 56.62 -67.13
C ASP A 359 -25.03 56.07 -66.76
#